data_AF-A0AAD5PDG7-F1
#
_entry.id   AF-A0AAD5PDG7-F1
#
_cell.length_a   1.000
_cell.length_b   1.000
_cell.length_c   1.000
_cell.angle_alpha   90.00
_cell.angle_beta   90.00
_cell.angle_gamma   90.00
#
_symmetry.space_group_name_H-M   'P 1'
#
loop_
_entity.id
_entity.type
_entity.pdbx_description
1 polymer ?
#
loop_
_entity_poly.entity_id
_entity_poly.type
_entity_poly.pdbx_seq_one_letter_code
_entity_poly.pdbx_strand_id
1 'polypeptide(L)'
;MMPSKADAEAYVDWINSFEHISHQCSQITDLSDGIILFEVLADIDPKWFKLIRSADVGDNWVLKINNLKKLHKLVSRYYEEVLDRDSDNLPSINLNAIAKDADMKETIKLCQLVICIAVMCNKNQIYIAKIQHLSQTAQHALMLSIEDVMKTISGANTDQDPSPMGAPGGFGGTPMGGATTSAATTTGGGRSRPTSSYGEDVMFRNPAELTRIIEEKQDLEMQHKHLIEEHAQLRYRYDELESEKEDLQLRLRDMDKAVEQANETGRADFVMRTEIEHLKQDL
;
A
#
# COMPACT_ATOMS: atom_id res chain seq x y z
N MET A 1 -2.77 -21.63 -7.99
CA MET A 1 -2.78 -22.81 -7.08
C MET A 1 -3.79 -22.56 -5.96
N MET A 2 -4.26 -23.58 -5.21
CA MET A 2 -4.74 -23.32 -3.83
C MET A 2 -3.50 -23.21 -2.94
N PRO A 3 -3.33 -22.15 -2.12
CA PRO A 3 -2.18 -22.05 -1.23
C PRO A 3 -2.25 -23.14 -0.15
N SER A 4 -1.14 -23.85 0.02
CA SER A 4 -0.93 -24.86 1.05
C SER A 4 -0.63 -24.22 2.41
N LYS A 5 -0.86 -24.95 3.50
CA LYS A 5 -0.36 -24.56 4.84
C LYS A 5 1.16 -24.44 4.85
N ALA A 6 1.87 -25.27 4.06
CA ALA A 6 3.32 -25.19 3.90
C ALA A 6 3.78 -23.89 3.23
N ASP A 7 2.96 -23.31 2.33
CA ASP A 7 3.26 -22.03 1.69
C ASP A 7 3.12 -20.91 2.72
N ALA A 8 2.07 -20.96 3.55
CA ALA A 8 1.86 -20.03 4.66
C ALA A 8 3.01 -20.06 5.67
N GLU A 9 3.45 -21.26 6.07
CA GLU A 9 4.59 -21.48 6.97
C GLU A 9 5.89 -20.91 6.38
N ALA A 10 6.12 -21.03 5.08
CA ALA A 10 7.28 -20.44 4.41
C ALA A 10 7.32 -18.90 4.47
N TYR A 11 6.17 -18.22 4.42
CA TYR A 11 6.10 -16.76 4.62
C TYR A 11 6.39 -16.36 6.07
N VAL A 12 5.90 -17.15 7.04
CA VAL A 12 6.15 -16.92 8.47
C VAL A 12 7.65 -17.08 8.78
N ASP A 13 8.29 -18.15 8.28
CA ASP A 13 9.75 -18.36 8.36
C ASP A 13 10.54 -17.19 7.76
N TRP A 14 10.13 -16.69 6.59
CA TRP A 14 10.82 -15.56 5.94
C TRP A 14 10.64 -14.24 6.70
N ILE A 15 9.44 -13.92 7.17
CA ILE A 15 9.17 -12.69 7.94
C ILE A 15 9.93 -12.72 9.27
N ASN A 16 9.98 -13.86 9.95
CA ASN A 16 10.76 -14.03 11.19
C ASN A 16 12.28 -13.97 10.99
N SER A 17 12.79 -13.89 9.75
CA SER A 17 14.21 -13.63 9.46
C SER A 17 14.59 -12.14 9.52
N PHE A 18 13.64 -11.23 9.73
CA PHE A 18 13.88 -9.79 9.88
C PHE A 18 14.13 -9.41 11.36
N GLU A 19 15.13 -8.58 11.60
CA GLU A 19 15.60 -8.21 12.95
C GLU A 19 14.86 -6.99 13.55
N HIS A 20 13.93 -6.41 12.79
CA HIS A 20 13.29 -5.11 13.07
C HIS A 20 11.76 -5.18 13.00
N ILE A 21 11.16 -6.35 13.26
CA ILE A 21 9.72 -6.53 13.46
C ILE A 21 9.36 -6.40 14.94
N SER A 22 8.18 -5.84 15.26
CA SER A 22 7.75 -5.62 16.65
C SER A 22 7.49 -6.93 17.41
N HIS A 23 6.92 -7.93 16.73
CA HIS A 23 6.58 -9.23 17.29
C HIS A 23 6.87 -10.36 16.29
N GLN A 24 7.24 -11.54 16.80
CA GLN A 24 7.42 -12.72 15.95
C GLN A 24 6.07 -13.23 15.44
N CYS A 25 5.97 -13.43 14.14
CA CYS A 25 4.79 -14.00 13.50
C CYS A 25 4.72 -15.50 13.82
N SER A 26 3.58 -16.01 14.28
CA SER A 26 3.40 -17.44 14.57
C SER A 26 2.49 -18.11 13.53
N GLN A 27 1.56 -17.36 12.96
CA GLN A 27 0.65 -17.79 11.91
C GLN A 27 0.44 -16.66 10.89
N ILE A 28 0.16 -17.04 9.65
CA ILE A 28 -0.14 -16.09 8.55
C ILE A 28 -1.30 -15.12 8.88
N THR A 29 -2.21 -15.51 9.78
CA THR A 29 -3.32 -14.70 10.32
C THR A 29 -2.85 -13.49 11.12
N ASP A 30 -1.66 -13.56 11.71
CA ASP A 30 -1.11 -12.51 12.57
C ASP A 30 -0.74 -11.26 11.73
N LEU A 31 -0.55 -11.44 10.42
CA LEU A 31 -0.30 -10.38 9.43
C LEU A 31 -1.59 -9.63 9.00
N SER A 32 -2.75 -9.99 9.54
CA SER A 32 -4.06 -9.45 9.15
C SER A 32 -4.29 -7.98 9.49
N ASP A 33 -3.44 -7.39 10.34
CA ASP A 33 -3.44 -5.96 10.66
C ASP A 33 -2.57 -5.11 9.71
N GLY A 34 -1.75 -5.75 8.88
CA GLY A 34 -0.77 -5.15 7.99
C GLY A 34 0.46 -4.51 8.66
N ILE A 35 0.64 -4.58 9.98
CA ILE A 35 1.73 -3.89 10.71
C ILE A 35 3.07 -4.54 10.41
N ILE A 36 3.21 -5.85 10.66
CA ILE A 36 4.48 -6.59 10.45
C ILE A 36 4.92 -6.50 8.97
N LEU A 37 3.97 -6.52 8.02
CA LEU A 37 4.26 -6.33 6.60
C LEU A 37 4.74 -4.90 6.27
N PHE A 38 4.28 -3.89 7.01
CA PHE A 38 4.78 -2.52 6.90
C PHE A 38 6.20 -2.38 7.48
N GLU A 39 6.49 -3.07 8.59
CA GLU A 39 7.84 -3.11 9.20
C GLU A 39 8.86 -3.77 8.27
N VAL A 40 8.51 -4.92 7.67
CA VAL A 40 9.34 -5.59 6.64
C VAL A 40 9.62 -4.66 5.45
N LEU A 41 8.62 -3.92 4.97
CA LEU A 41 8.81 -2.96 3.88
C LEU A 41 9.63 -1.72 4.30
N ALA A 42 9.54 -1.30 5.57
CA ALA A 42 10.34 -0.21 6.12
C ALA A 42 11.82 -0.59 6.27
N ASP A 43 12.16 -1.86 6.49
CA ASP A 43 13.54 -2.38 6.40
C ASP A 43 14.05 -2.37 4.95
N ILE A 44 13.20 -2.80 4.01
CA ILE A 44 13.49 -2.84 2.56
C ILE A 44 13.81 -1.42 2.02
N ASP A 45 12.88 -0.48 2.13
CA ASP A 45 13.12 0.95 1.82
C ASP A 45 12.47 1.91 2.84
N PRO A 46 13.22 2.38 3.86
CA PRO A 46 12.71 3.31 4.87
C PRO A 46 12.46 4.74 4.33
N LYS A 47 12.89 5.07 3.10
CA LYS A 47 12.57 6.36 2.48
C LYS A 47 11.14 6.36 1.93
N TRP A 48 10.72 5.22 1.37
CA TRP A 48 9.40 5.00 0.81
C TRP A 48 8.39 4.60 1.88
N PHE A 49 8.65 3.48 2.55
CA PHE A 49 7.79 2.90 3.58
C PHE A 49 8.13 3.50 4.93
N LYS A 50 7.87 4.80 5.08
CA LYS A 50 8.03 5.53 6.34
C LYS A 50 7.16 4.88 7.41
N LEU A 51 7.79 4.27 8.42
CA LEU A 51 7.11 3.53 9.49
C LEU A 51 6.03 4.40 10.16
N ILE A 52 4.78 4.12 9.84
CA ILE A 52 3.64 4.67 10.58
C ILE A 52 3.54 3.86 11.86
N ARG A 53 3.77 4.50 13.02
CA ARG A 53 3.50 3.89 14.33
C ARG A 53 1.99 3.77 14.56
N SER A 54 1.33 2.88 13.83
CA SER A 54 0.07 2.31 14.28
C SER A 54 0.41 1.48 15.51
N ALA A 55 0.11 1.99 16.70
CA ALA A 55 0.15 1.20 17.93
C ALA A 55 -0.80 0.00 17.81
N ASP A 56 -0.60 -1.01 18.66
CA ASP A 56 -1.38 -2.26 18.66
C ASP A 56 -2.87 -2.00 18.43
N VAL A 57 -3.37 -2.60 17.35
CA VAL A 57 -4.72 -2.40 16.82
C VAL A 57 -5.74 -3.29 17.54
N GLY A 58 -5.28 -4.37 18.18
CA GLY A 58 -6.12 -5.49 18.62
C GLY A 58 -7.05 -5.96 17.49
N ASP A 59 -8.25 -6.41 17.86
CA ASP A 59 -9.25 -6.91 16.89
C ASP A 59 -10.16 -5.83 16.29
N ASN A 60 -9.73 -4.57 16.28
CA ASN A 60 -10.46 -3.52 15.59
C ASN A 60 -10.29 -3.63 14.06
N TRP A 61 -11.15 -4.42 13.41
CA TRP A 61 -11.13 -4.62 11.96
C TRP A 61 -11.17 -3.33 11.13
N VAL A 62 -11.76 -2.24 11.67
CA VAL A 62 -11.82 -0.92 11.01
C VAL A 62 -10.44 -0.25 10.98
N LEU A 63 -9.61 -0.50 11.99
CA LEU A 63 -8.21 -0.06 11.99
C LEU A 63 -7.33 -1.01 11.17
N LYS A 64 -7.54 -2.33 11.24
CA LYS A 64 -6.85 -3.32 10.37
C LYS A 64 -7.05 -2.99 8.88
N ILE A 65 -8.29 -2.77 8.42
CA ILE A 65 -8.58 -2.40 7.02
C ILE A 65 -7.95 -1.04 6.63
N ASN A 66 -7.83 -0.10 7.57
CA ASN A 66 -7.22 1.20 7.30
C ASN A 66 -5.68 1.13 7.21
N ASN A 67 -5.02 0.25 7.98
CA ASN A 67 -3.60 -0.07 7.79
C ASN A 67 -3.39 -0.77 6.44
N LEU A 68 -4.14 -1.84 6.16
CA LEU A 68 -4.06 -2.61 4.92
C LEU A 68 -4.28 -1.74 3.66
N LYS A 69 -5.23 -0.79 3.70
CA LYS A 69 -5.44 0.18 2.60
C LYS A 69 -4.24 1.11 2.38
N LYS A 70 -3.58 1.57 3.44
CA LYS A 70 -2.35 2.39 3.34
C LYS A 70 -1.21 1.56 2.77
N LEU A 71 -1.01 0.35 3.31
CA LEU A 71 -0.01 -0.63 2.90
C LEU A 71 -0.14 -0.96 1.40
N HIS A 72 -1.31 -1.42 0.96
CA HIS A 72 -1.56 -1.74 -0.45
C HIS A 72 -1.36 -0.52 -1.36
N LYS A 73 -1.80 0.67 -0.96
CA LYS A 73 -1.60 1.90 -1.77
C LYS A 73 -0.12 2.27 -1.93
N LEU A 74 0.70 2.06 -0.90
CA LEU A 74 2.14 2.29 -0.98
C LEU A 74 2.87 1.19 -1.76
N VAL A 75 2.39 -0.05 -1.68
CA VAL A 75 2.89 -1.20 -2.45
C VAL A 75 2.61 -1.01 -3.95
N SER A 76 1.36 -0.73 -4.35
CA SER A 76 1.01 -0.47 -5.77
C SER A 76 1.88 0.64 -6.37
N ARG A 77 2.00 1.77 -5.65
CA ARG A 77 2.87 2.87 -6.10
C ARG A 77 4.36 2.55 -6.10
N TYR A 78 4.84 1.62 -5.28
CA TYR A 78 6.23 1.17 -5.38
C TYR A 78 6.45 0.35 -6.66
N TYR A 79 5.46 -0.45 -7.08
CA TYR A 79 5.49 -1.12 -8.37
C TYR A 79 5.48 -0.11 -9.54
N GLU A 80 4.59 0.89 -9.50
CA GLU A 80 4.52 1.97 -10.49
C GLU A 80 5.80 2.82 -10.53
N GLU A 81 6.11 3.51 -9.43
CA GLU A 81 7.08 4.62 -9.37
C GLU A 81 8.54 4.16 -9.14
N VAL A 82 8.78 2.92 -8.66
CA VAL A 82 10.12 2.44 -8.29
C VAL A 82 10.55 1.17 -9.06
N LEU A 83 9.61 0.27 -9.39
CA LEU A 83 9.90 -0.95 -10.17
C LEU A 83 9.56 -0.84 -11.66
N ASP A 84 8.94 0.28 -12.10
CA ASP A 84 8.54 0.55 -13.48
C ASP A 84 7.60 -0.56 -14.03
N ARG A 85 6.49 -0.82 -13.31
CA ARG A 85 5.49 -1.85 -13.64
C ARG A 85 4.07 -1.33 -13.50
N ASP A 86 3.22 -1.66 -14.46
CA ASP A 86 1.81 -1.26 -14.46
C ASP A 86 1.07 -1.82 -13.24
N SER A 87 0.41 -0.93 -12.48
CA SER A 87 -0.41 -1.30 -11.32
C SER A 87 -1.56 -2.25 -11.66
N ASP A 88 -2.07 -2.16 -12.89
CA ASP A 88 -3.23 -2.92 -13.36
C ASP A 88 -2.91 -4.42 -13.54
N ASN A 89 -1.62 -4.79 -13.62
CA ASN A 89 -1.16 -6.17 -13.67
C ASN A 89 -0.95 -6.80 -12.26
N LEU A 90 -1.17 -6.06 -11.16
CA LEU A 90 -1.10 -6.66 -9.83
C LEU A 90 -2.33 -7.55 -9.53
N PRO A 91 -2.16 -8.69 -8.83
CA PRO A 91 -3.28 -9.51 -8.38
C PRO A 91 -4.21 -8.71 -7.47
N SER A 92 -5.52 -8.80 -7.70
CA SER A 92 -6.52 -8.12 -6.87
C SER A 92 -6.64 -8.80 -5.49
N ILE A 93 -6.44 -8.01 -4.43
CA ILE A 93 -6.46 -8.47 -3.03
C ILE A 93 -7.70 -7.93 -2.32
N ASN A 94 -8.53 -8.83 -1.79
CA ASN A 94 -9.68 -8.46 -0.98
C ASN A 94 -9.27 -8.14 0.46
N LEU A 95 -8.79 -6.92 0.68
CA LEU A 95 -8.36 -6.41 1.98
C LEU A 95 -9.44 -6.53 3.08
N ASN A 96 -10.74 -6.58 2.73
CA ASN A 96 -11.80 -6.76 3.73
C ASN A 96 -11.80 -8.18 4.32
N ALA A 97 -11.52 -9.20 3.50
CA ALA A 97 -11.45 -10.59 3.96
C ALA A 97 -10.23 -10.82 4.86
N ILE A 98 -9.11 -10.12 4.59
CA ILE A 98 -7.96 -10.07 5.49
C ILE A 98 -8.37 -9.41 6.83
N ALA A 99 -8.95 -8.19 6.78
CA ALA A 99 -9.23 -7.39 7.96
C ALA A 99 -10.31 -7.98 8.91
N LYS A 100 -11.27 -8.73 8.38
CA LYS A 100 -12.44 -9.25 9.13
C LYS A 100 -12.35 -10.74 9.41
N ASP A 101 -12.01 -11.52 8.38
CA ASP A 101 -12.10 -12.98 8.38
C ASP A 101 -10.71 -13.64 8.52
N ALA A 102 -9.64 -12.83 8.58
CA ALA A 102 -8.24 -13.25 8.56
C ALA A 102 -7.90 -14.21 7.41
N ASP A 103 -8.50 -14.01 6.22
CA ASP A 103 -8.41 -14.97 5.12
C ASP A 103 -6.95 -15.20 4.68
N MET A 104 -6.51 -16.46 4.83
CA MET A 104 -5.16 -16.89 4.52
C MET A 104 -4.77 -16.69 3.05
N LYS A 105 -5.71 -16.81 2.10
CA LYS A 105 -5.41 -16.74 0.66
C LYS A 105 -5.14 -15.30 0.25
N GLU A 106 -6.00 -14.38 0.66
CA GLU A 106 -5.82 -12.95 0.42
C GLU A 106 -4.59 -12.40 1.17
N THR A 107 -4.32 -12.91 2.38
CA THR A 107 -3.10 -12.56 3.12
C THR A 107 -1.83 -13.06 2.42
N ILE A 108 -1.84 -14.28 1.85
CA ILE A 108 -0.73 -14.80 1.06
C ILE A 108 -0.50 -13.99 -0.22
N LYS A 109 -1.55 -13.54 -0.93
CA LYS A 109 -1.39 -12.59 -2.07
C LYS A 109 -0.67 -11.32 -1.66
N LEU A 110 -0.95 -10.80 -0.46
CA LEU A 110 -0.29 -9.60 0.05
C LEU A 110 1.20 -9.87 0.38
N CYS A 111 1.51 -11.02 0.99
CA CYS A 111 2.87 -11.46 1.24
C CYS A 111 3.67 -11.71 -0.05
N GLN A 112 3.01 -12.25 -1.09
CA GLN A 112 3.55 -12.45 -2.44
C GLN A 112 4.06 -11.13 -3.07
N LEU A 113 3.33 -10.02 -2.92
CA LEU A 113 3.80 -8.69 -3.34
C LEU A 113 5.00 -8.22 -2.52
N VAL A 114 4.97 -8.40 -1.20
CA VAL A 114 6.03 -7.93 -0.28
C VAL A 114 7.36 -8.66 -0.54
N ILE A 115 7.36 -9.98 -0.74
CA ILE A 115 8.60 -10.72 -1.06
C ILE A 115 9.11 -10.39 -2.46
N CYS A 116 8.22 -10.15 -3.43
CA CYS A 116 8.60 -9.76 -4.78
C CYS A 116 9.25 -8.36 -4.77
N ILE A 117 8.72 -7.40 -4.01
CA ILE A 117 9.39 -6.11 -3.73
C ILE A 117 10.77 -6.32 -3.12
N ALA A 118 10.92 -7.20 -2.12
CA ALA A 118 12.20 -7.47 -1.46
C ALA A 118 13.27 -8.00 -2.44
N VAL A 119 12.86 -8.87 -3.39
CA VAL A 119 13.75 -9.48 -4.40
C VAL A 119 14.01 -8.54 -5.59
N MET A 120 13.13 -7.56 -5.86
CA MET A 120 13.31 -6.57 -6.93
C MET A 120 13.95 -5.24 -6.50
N CYS A 121 14.06 -4.96 -5.19
CA CYS A 121 14.62 -3.70 -4.70
C CYS A 121 16.14 -3.55 -4.94
N ASN A 122 16.64 -2.31 -4.87
CA ASN A 122 18.07 -1.98 -5.04
C ASN A 122 19.02 -2.66 -4.03
N LYS A 123 18.50 -3.23 -2.93
CA LYS A 123 19.26 -3.97 -1.91
C LYS A 123 19.01 -5.48 -1.95
N ASN A 124 18.39 -6.02 -3.01
CA ASN A 124 17.82 -7.37 -3.03
C ASN A 124 18.75 -8.50 -2.58
N GLN A 125 20.07 -8.38 -2.74
CA GLN A 125 21.06 -9.35 -2.27
C GLN A 125 20.90 -9.69 -0.78
N ILE A 126 20.51 -8.73 0.06
CA ILE A 126 20.26 -8.95 1.50
C ILE A 126 19.04 -9.85 1.71
N TYR A 127 17.94 -9.58 0.98
CA TYR A 127 16.68 -10.30 1.14
C TYR A 127 16.69 -11.67 0.44
N ILE A 128 17.41 -11.79 -0.69
CA ILE A 128 17.75 -13.07 -1.33
C ILE A 128 18.60 -13.92 -0.39
N ALA A 129 19.61 -13.34 0.28
CA ALA A 129 20.39 -14.05 1.29
C ALA A 129 19.53 -14.50 2.48
N LYS A 130 18.59 -13.67 2.98
CA LYS A 130 17.63 -14.08 4.01
C LYS A 130 16.80 -15.30 3.56
N ILE A 131 16.28 -15.31 2.32
CA ILE A 131 15.57 -16.48 1.75
C ILE A 131 16.48 -17.72 1.70
N GLN A 132 17.74 -17.58 1.26
CA GLN A 132 18.70 -18.69 1.14
C GLN A 132 19.11 -19.34 2.48
N HIS A 133 18.86 -18.69 3.62
CA HIS A 133 19.11 -19.27 4.95
C HIS A 133 17.89 -20.02 5.53
N LEU A 134 16.73 -20.01 4.85
CA LEU A 134 15.53 -20.75 5.26
C LEU A 134 15.62 -22.24 4.90
N SER A 135 14.65 -23.03 5.36
CA SER A 135 14.54 -24.45 4.99
C SER A 135 14.37 -24.65 3.48
N GLN A 136 14.86 -25.79 2.94
CA GLN A 136 14.77 -26.09 1.51
C GLN A 136 13.32 -26.08 0.98
N THR A 137 12.36 -26.48 1.82
CA THR A 137 10.92 -26.43 1.51
C THR A 137 10.42 -24.99 1.44
N ALA A 138 10.77 -24.14 2.41
CA ALA A 138 10.40 -22.72 2.38
C ALA A 138 11.02 -22.00 1.17
N GLN A 139 12.30 -22.23 0.89
CA GLN A 139 12.98 -21.70 -0.29
C GLN A 139 12.22 -22.03 -1.59
N HIS A 140 11.76 -23.28 -1.75
CA HIS A 140 11.04 -23.70 -2.94
C HIS A 140 9.63 -23.07 -3.06
N ALA A 141 8.87 -23.02 -1.95
CA ALA A 141 7.54 -22.40 -1.94
C ALA A 141 7.58 -20.89 -2.23
N LEU A 142 8.58 -20.19 -1.69
CA LEU A 142 8.82 -18.77 -1.95
C LEU A 142 9.32 -18.53 -3.38
N MET A 143 10.22 -19.36 -3.90
CA MET A 143 10.70 -19.29 -5.29
C MET A 143 9.54 -19.41 -6.30
N LEU A 144 8.68 -20.42 -6.15
CA LEU A 144 7.50 -20.59 -7.00
C LEU A 144 6.54 -19.40 -6.89
N SER A 145 6.38 -18.83 -5.70
CA SER A 145 5.55 -17.64 -5.47
C SER A 145 6.11 -16.37 -6.14
N ILE A 146 7.42 -16.14 -6.04
CA ILE A 146 8.10 -15.01 -6.70
C ILE A 146 7.97 -15.14 -8.22
N GLU A 147 8.15 -16.35 -8.76
CA GLU A 147 7.94 -16.63 -10.19
C GLU A 147 6.51 -16.33 -10.65
N ASP A 148 5.49 -16.73 -9.90
CA ASP A 148 4.06 -16.53 -10.23
C ASP A 148 3.71 -15.02 -10.30
N VAL A 149 4.19 -14.25 -9.32
CA VAL A 149 4.04 -12.78 -9.30
C VAL A 149 4.80 -12.14 -10.46
N MET A 150 6.06 -12.52 -10.70
CA MET A 150 6.86 -11.95 -11.79
C MET A 150 6.26 -12.25 -13.17
N LYS A 151 5.76 -13.46 -13.41
CA LYS A 151 5.07 -13.83 -14.66
C LYS A 151 3.78 -13.03 -14.87
N THR A 152 3.05 -12.77 -13.80
CA THR A 152 1.83 -11.94 -13.83
C THR A 152 2.15 -10.48 -14.14
N ILE A 153 3.16 -9.90 -13.47
CA ILE A 153 3.47 -8.46 -13.55
C ILE A 153 4.30 -8.08 -14.79
N SER A 154 5.13 -8.98 -15.34
CA SER A 154 5.92 -8.70 -16.54
C SER A 154 5.16 -8.81 -17.88
N GLY A 155 3.93 -9.34 -17.86
CA GLY A 155 3.13 -9.58 -19.07
C GLY A 155 3.63 -10.79 -19.88
N ALA A 156 2.70 -11.67 -20.26
CA ALA A 156 3.01 -12.92 -20.96
C ALA A 156 3.31 -12.72 -22.46
N ASN A 157 4.44 -12.08 -22.79
CA ASN A 157 4.98 -12.00 -24.15
C ASN A 157 6.00 -13.13 -24.41
N THR A 158 5.57 -14.38 -24.26
CA THR A 158 6.35 -15.57 -24.63
C THR A 158 5.56 -16.54 -25.51
N ASP A 159 4.86 -16.01 -26.51
CA ASP A 159 4.48 -16.78 -27.70
C ASP A 159 5.75 -17.10 -28.52
N GLN A 160 6.57 -18.01 -28.00
CA GLN A 160 7.56 -18.72 -28.81
C GLN A 160 6.82 -19.77 -29.63
N ASP A 161 6.30 -19.35 -30.79
CA ASP A 161 5.77 -20.25 -31.81
C ASP A 161 6.82 -21.31 -32.18
N PRO A 162 6.60 -22.60 -31.89
CA PRO A 162 7.55 -23.67 -32.16
C PRO A 162 7.46 -24.09 -33.63
N SER A 163 7.84 -23.16 -34.54
CA SER A 163 7.80 -23.30 -36.00
C SER A 163 8.26 -24.69 -36.48
N PRO A 164 7.36 -25.57 -36.97
CA PRO A 164 7.71 -26.93 -37.34
C PRO A 164 8.55 -27.01 -38.63
N MET A 165 9.55 -27.89 -38.62
CA MET A 165 10.50 -28.04 -39.72
C MET A 165 9.90 -28.78 -40.94
N GLY A 166 9.41 -28.02 -41.93
CA GLY A 166 9.57 -28.24 -43.37
C GLY A 166 8.98 -29.48 -44.08
N ALA A 167 8.21 -29.25 -45.16
CA ALA A 167 8.04 -30.18 -46.29
C ALA A 167 7.69 -29.38 -47.60
N PRO A 168 8.05 -29.86 -48.82
CA PRO A 168 7.94 -29.06 -50.05
C PRO A 168 6.87 -29.52 -51.08
N GLY A 169 6.51 -28.60 -51.98
CA GLY A 169 5.61 -28.82 -53.14
C GLY A 169 4.36 -27.92 -53.09
N GLY A 170 3.74 -27.52 -54.20
CA GLY A 170 4.05 -27.71 -55.62
C GLY A 170 2.79 -27.43 -56.48
N PHE A 171 2.96 -26.89 -57.69
CA PHE A 171 1.87 -26.37 -58.57
C PHE A 171 1.10 -25.15 -57.97
N GLY A 172 0.48 -24.25 -58.74
CA GLY A 172 0.52 -24.03 -60.19
C GLY A 172 -0.77 -23.38 -60.72
N GLY A 173 -0.67 -22.26 -61.46
CA GLY A 173 -1.78 -21.71 -62.27
C GLY A 173 -2.29 -20.30 -61.92
N THR A 174 -1.99 -19.35 -62.81
CA THR A 174 -2.84 -18.17 -63.14
C THR A 174 -3.90 -18.59 -64.19
N PRO A 175 -4.88 -17.77 -64.69
CA PRO A 175 -5.01 -16.29 -64.61
C PRO A 175 -6.47 -15.70 -64.56
N MET A 176 -6.55 -14.37 -64.77
CA MET A 176 -7.60 -13.61 -65.51
C MET A 176 -8.98 -13.25 -64.90
N GLY A 177 -9.39 -11.99 -65.16
CA GLY A 177 -10.77 -11.48 -65.15
C GLY A 177 -11.18 -10.65 -63.92
N GLY A 178 -11.72 -9.42 -64.01
CA GLY A 178 -11.86 -8.52 -65.17
C GLY A 178 -12.99 -7.48 -64.98
N ALA A 179 -12.85 -6.28 -65.57
CA ALA A 179 -13.86 -5.18 -65.65
C ALA A 179 -14.31 -4.54 -64.30
N THR A 180 -15.08 -3.43 -64.22
CA THR A 180 -15.03 -2.04 -64.78
C THR A 180 -15.82 -1.13 -63.78
N THR A 181 -16.03 0.20 -63.86
CA THR A 181 -15.90 1.27 -64.88
C THR A 181 -15.83 2.66 -64.21
N SER A 182 -15.29 3.69 -64.90
CA SER A 182 -15.46 5.14 -64.64
C SER A 182 -14.85 5.72 -63.34
N ALA A 183 -14.01 6.76 -63.28
CA ALA A 183 -13.74 7.95 -64.11
C ALA A 183 -14.69 9.17 -63.90
N ALA A 184 -14.19 10.18 -63.17
CA ALA A 184 -14.61 11.58 -63.25
C ALA A 184 -13.43 12.49 -62.84
N THR A 185 -13.19 13.56 -63.60
CA THR A 185 -12.04 14.47 -63.46
C THR A 185 -12.50 15.82 -62.94
N THR A 186 -11.70 16.54 -62.14
CA THR A 186 -11.23 17.95 -62.38
C THR A 186 -10.73 18.68 -61.13
N THR A 187 -9.77 19.59 -61.35
CA THR A 187 -9.39 20.78 -60.53
C THR A 187 -9.02 20.61 -59.06
N GLY A 188 -7.83 21.10 -58.71
CA GLY A 188 -7.43 21.46 -57.35
C GLY A 188 -7.03 22.94 -57.26
N GLY A 189 -6.65 23.39 -56.06
CA GLY A 189 -6.15 24.76 -55.82
C GLY A 189 -6.94 25.50 -54.75
N GLY A 190 -6.62 25.27 -53.47
CA GLY A 190 -7.27 25.94 -52.35
C GLY A 190 -6.52 25.72 -51.03
N ARG A 191 -5.53 26.57 -50.74
CA ARG A 191 -4.89 26.58 -49.42
C ARG A 191 -5.87 27.16 -48.40
N SER A 192 -6.28 26.37 -47.42
CA SER A 192 -6.78 26.88 -46.14
C SER A 192 -6.42 25.89 -45.02
N ARG A 193 -5.97 26.46 -43.91
CA ARG A 193 -5.40 25.76 -42.76
C ARG A 193 -6.51 25.52 -41.75
N PRO A 194 -6.91 24.27 -41.44
CA PRO A 194 -7.76 24.01 -40.29
C PRO A 194 -7.00 24.49 -39.04
N THR A 195 -7.56 25.43 -38.29
CA THR A 195 -7.00 25.74 -36.98
C THR A 195 -7.38 24.60 -36.04
N SER A 196 -6.41 24.07 -35.29
CA SER A 196 -6.66 22.97 -34.36
C SER A 196 -7.26 23.53 -33.07
N SER A 197 -8.59 23.75 -33.09
CA SER A 197 -9.36 24.11 -31.91
C SER A 197 -9.64 22.85 -31.09
N TYR A 198 -8.66 22.43 -30.28
CA TYR A 198 -8.84 21.31 -29.36
C TYR A 198 -9.85 21.67 -28.26
N GLY A 199 -10.93 20.88 -28.16
CA GLY A 199 -11.68 20.68 -26.92
C GLY A 199 -12.87 21.60 -26.67
N GLU A 200 -14.01 21.31 -27.29
CA GLU A 200 -15.32 21.71 -26.74
C GLU A 200 -16.47 20.75 -27.16
N ASP A 201 -16.45 20.26 -28.41
CA ASP A 201 -17.62 19.62 -29.06
C ASP A 201 -17.73 18.08 -28.91
N VAL A 202 -17.43 17.54 -27.72
CA VAL A 202 -17.48 16.06 -27.45
C VAL A 202 -18.36 15.69 -26.25
N MET A 203 -18.79 16.66 -25.42
CA MET A 203 -19.51 16.40 -24.16
C MET A 203 -21.00 16.07 -24.29
N PHE A 204 -21.60 16.23 -25.47
CA PHE A 204 -23.06 16.14 -25.67
C PHE A 204 -23.66 14.72 -25.76
N ARG A 205 -23.00 13.68 -25.21
CA ARG A 205 -23.52 12.31 -25.32
C ARG A 205 -24.62 11.95 -24.31
N ASN A 206 -24.65 12.60 -23.14
CA ASN A 206 -25.81 12.55 -22.23
C ASN A 206 -25.80 13.75 -21.24
N PRO A 207 -26.60 14.82 -21.47
CA PRO A 207 -26.57 16.00 -20.60
C PRO A 207 -27.04 15.71 -19.17
N ALA A 208 -27.89 14.70 -18.96
CA ALA A 208 -28.32 14.28 -17.63
C ALA A 208 -27.20 13.59 -16.81
N GLU A 209 -26.28 12.87 -17.47
CA GLU A 209 -25.10 12.28 -16.81
C GLU A 209 -24.11 13.37 -16.41
N LEU A 210 -23.91 14.39 -17.26
CA LEU A 210 -23.02 15.51 -16.95
C LEU A 210 -23.50 16.31 -15.72
N THR A 211 -24.80 16.61 -15.62
CA THR A 211 -25.36 17.26 -14.42
C THR A 211 -25.11 16.42 -13.16
N ARG A 212 -25.41 15.12 -13.21
CA ARG A 212 -25.20 14.20 -12.08
C ARG A 212 -23.73 14.13 -11.65
N ILE A 213 -22.79 14.09 -12.60
CA ILE A 213 -21.35 14.09 -12.32
C ILE A 213 -20.91 15.42 -11.67
N ILE A 214 -21.52 16.54 -12.04
CA ILE A 214 -21.26 17.86 -11.41
C ILE A 214 -21.80 17.90 -9.98
N GLU A 215 -23.01 17.38 -9.73
CA GLU A 215 -23.61 17.27 -8.39
C GLU A 215 -22.78 16.36 -7.48
N GLU A 216 -22.46 15.13 -7.93
CA GLU A 216 -21.63 14.17 -7.19
C GLU A 216 -20.23 14.74 -6.90
N LYS A 217 -19.65 15.48 -7.85
CA LYS A 217 -18.39 16.21 -7.63
C LYS A 217 -18.53 17.28 -6.54
N GLN A 218 -19.60 18.07 -6.54
CA GLN A 218 -19.81 19.13 -5.55
C GLN A 218 -20.01 18.56 -4.14
N ASP A 219 -20.74 17.46 -4.00
CA ASP A 219 -20.88 16.74 -2.73
C ASP A 219 -19.53 16.20 -2.23
N LEU A 220 -18.72 15.61 -3.12
CA LEU A 220 -17.37 15.13 -2.77
C LEU A 220 -16.42 16.27 -2.40
N GLU A 221 -16.47 17.41 -3.09
CA GLU A 221 -15.69 18.61 -2.74
C GLU A 221 -16.12 19.18 -1.37
N MET A 222 -17.42 19.16 -1.06
CA MET A 222 -17.95 19.59 0.24
C MET A 222 -17.53 18.65 1.37
N GLN A 223 -17.64 17.34 1.18
CA GLN A 223 -17.17 16.32 2.13
C GLN A 223 -15.65 16.40 2.35
N HIS A 224 -14.88 16.61 1.29
CA HIS A 224 -13.42 16.76 1.39
C HIS A 224 -13.04 18.00 2.20
N LYS A 225 -13.71 19.14 1.96
CA LYS A 225 -13.51 20.36 2.76
C LYS A 225 -13.88 20.14 4.23
N HIS A 226 -15.01 19.51 4.52
CA HIS A 226 -15.44 19.21 5.88
C HIS A 226 -14.43 18.33 6.63
N LEU A 227 -13.91 17.28 5.97
CA LEU A 227 -12.89 16.39 6.55
C LEU A 227 -11.55 17.11 6.81
N ILE A 228 -11.17 18.08 5.97
CA ILE A 228 -10.01 18.96 6.23
C ILE A 228 -10.25 19.82 7.48
N GLU A 229 -11.44 20.37 7.63
CA GLU A 229 -11.83 21.20 8.79
C GLU A 229 -11.82 20.37 10.10
N GLU A 230 -12.38 19.16 10.09
CA GLU A 230 -12.29 18.23 11.23
C GLU A 230 -10.84 17.84 11.55
N HIS A 231 -10.02 17.54 10.53
CA HIS A 231 -8.60 17.25 10.75
C HIS A 231 -7.81 18.44 11.29
N ALA A 232 -8.18 19.67 10.97
CA ALA A 232 -7.58 20.88 11.55
C ALA A 232 -7.99 21.06 13.02
N GLN A 233 -9.28 20.89 13.35
CA GLN A 233 -9.79 20.97 14.73
C GLN A 233 -9.22 19.86 15.63
N LEU A 234 -9.07 18.64 15.10
CA LEU A 234 -8.50 17.52 15.85
C LEU A 234 -7.00 17.68 16.11
N ARG A 235 -6.26 18.32 15.18
CA ARG A 235 -4.86 18.71 15.40
C ARG A 235 -4.75 19.75 16.51
N TYR A 236 -5.53 20.84 16.42
CA TYR A 236 -5.53 21.88 17.45
C TYR A 236 -5.77 21.31 18.86
N ARG A 237 -6.76 20.42 19.02
CA ARG A 237 -7.02 19.74 20.31
C ARG A 237 -5.91 18.77 20.73
N TYR A 238 -5.17 18.18 19.80
CA TYR A 238 -4.03 17.33 20.13
C TYR A 238 -2.88 18.18 20.67
N ASP A 239 -2.58 19.29 19.99
CA ASP A 239 -1.53 20.24 20.38
C ASP A 239 -1.85 20.88 21.76
N GLU A 240 -3.12 21.20 22.02
CA GLU A 240 -3.65 21.69 23.30
C GLU A 240 -3.48 20.66 24.44
N LEU A 241 -3.90 19.41 24.23
CA LEU A 241 -3.73 18.31 25.19
C LEU A 241 -2.27 17.89 25.39
N GLU A 242 -1.41 18.05 24.39
CA GLU A 242 0.03 17.81 24.51
C GLU A 242 0.69 18.89 25.40
N SER A 243 0.29 20.16 25.25
CA SER A 243 0.74 21.24 26.15
C SER A 243 0.29 21.02 27.60
N GLU A 244 -0.98 20.69 27.85
CA GLU A 244 -1.47 20.39 29.21
C GLU A 244 -0.70 19.21 29.85
N LYS A 245 -0.40 18.18 29.05
CA LYS A 245 0.40 17.02 29.46
C LYS A 245 1.85 17.40 29.79
N GLU A 246 2.49 18.28 29.02
CA GLU A 246 3.85 18.75 29.32
C GLU A 246 3.90 19.57 30.61
N ASP A 247 2.94 20.47 30.83
CA ASP A 247 2.82 21.25 32.08
C ASP A 247 2.57 20.36 33.29
N LEU A 248 1.68 19.36 33.18
CA LEU A 248 1.44 18.38 34.25
C LEU A 248 2.67 17.51 34.52
N GLN A 249 3.43 17.10 33.49
CA GLN A 249 4.68 16.37 33.66
C GLN A 249 5.79 17.22 34.28
N LEU A 250 5.83 18.53 34.01
CA LEU A 250 6.74 19.45 34.67
C LEU A 250 6.37 19.61 36.16
N ARG A 251 5.09 19.83 36.47
CA ARG A 251 4.59 19.95 37.85
C ARG A 251 4.82 18.69 38.68
N LEU A 252 4.61 17.50 38.12
CA LEU A 252 4.96 16.24 38.77
C LEU A 252 6.47 16.15 39.06
N ARG A 253 7.31 16.42 38.06
CA ARG A 253 8.78 16.36 38.20
C ARG A 253 9.34 17.32 39.25
N ASP A 254 8.73 18.49 39.41
CA ASP A 254 9.14 19.47 40.42
C ASP A 254 8.58 19.13 41.82
N MET A 255 7.40 18.51 41.90
CA MET A 255 6.89 17.91 43.14
C MET A 255 7.76 16.74 43.62
N ASP A 256 8.19 15.84 42.72
CA ASP A 256 9.08 14.71 43.04
C ASP A 256 10.39 15.21 43.66
N LYS A 257 11.04 16.22 43.05
CA LYS A 257 12.24 16.88 43.60
C LYS A 257 11.99 17.50 44.98
N ALA A 258 10.84 18.15 45.16
CA ALA A 258 10.49 18.79 46.43
C ALA A 258 10.30 17.74 47.54
N VAL A 259 9.69 16.60 47.23
CA VAL A 259 9.56 15.45 48.14
C VAL A 259 10.93 14.83 48.44
N GLU A 260 11.79 14.63 47.45
CA GLU A 260 13.14 14.08 47.63
C GLU A 260 14.01 15.00 48.51
N GLN A 261 14.03 16.31 48.23
CA GLN A 261 14.73 17.30 49.06
C GLN A 261 14.14 17.41 50.48
N ALA A 262 12.81 17.28 50.64
CA ALA A 262 12.17 17.23 51.95
C ALA A 262 12.53 15.95 52.72
N ASN A 263 12.78 14.84 52.04
CA ASN A 263 13.24 13.59 52.63
C ASN A 263 14.71 13.70 53.08
N GLU A 264 15.61 14.19 52.22
CA GLU A 264 17.02 14.47 52.57
C GLU A 264 17.17 15.40 53.77
N THR A 265 16.32 16.43 53.86
CA THR A 265 16.35 17.40 54.98
C THR A 265 15.57 16.96 56.22
N GLY A 266 14.97 15.76 56.22
CA GLY A 266 14.17 15.25 57.34
C GLY A 266 12.88 16.04 57.61
N ARG A 267 12.39 16.80 56.63
CA ARG A 267 11.23 17.70 56.72
C ARG A 267 9.99 17.19 55.96
N ALA A 268 10.03 15.98 55.42
CA ALA A 268 8.95 15.38 54.61
C ALA A 268 7.56 15.48 55.28
N ASP A 269 7.43 15.20 56.58
CA ASP A 269 6.15 15.31 57.31
C ASP A 269 5.64 16.76 57.42
N PHE A 270 6.52 17.77 57.42
CA PHE A 270 6.10 19.18 57.38
C PHE A 270 5.59 19.56 55.99
N VAL A 271 6.32 19.18 54.93
CA VAL A 271 5.96 19.50 53.54
C VAL A 271 4.66 18.81 53.13
N MET A 272 4.49 17.53 53.45
CA MET A 272 3.22 16.82 53.20
C MET A 272 2.03 17.45 53.93
N ARG A 273 2.21 17.95 55.16
CA ARG A 273 1.14 18.67 55.88
C ARG A 273 0.78 19.99 55.21
N THR A 274 1.76 20.78 54.74
CA THR A 274 1.47 22.04 54.04
C THR A 274 0.79 21.81 52.70
N GLU A 275 1.16 20.77 51.95
CA GLU A 275 0.53 20.42 50.67
C GLU A 275 -0.93 19.95 50.88
N ILE A 276 -1.17 19.14 51.91
CA ILE A 276 -2.52 18.70 52.32
C ILE A 276 -3.39 19.89 52.77
N GLU A 277 -2.82 20.93 53.36
CA GLU A 277 -3.58 22.12 53.76
C GLU A 277 -3.88 23.04 52.56
N HIS A 278 -2.97 23.13 51.59
CA HIS A 278 -3.20 23.82 50.30
C HIS A 278 -4.30 23.14 49.47
N LEU A 279 -4.25 21.80 49.34
CA LEU A 279 -5.25 21.03 48.59
C LEU A 279 -6.66 21.08 49.21
N LYS A 280 -6.80 21.54 50.47
CA LYS A 280 -8.10 21.84 51.10
C LYS A 280 -8.59 23.28 50.89
N GLN A 281 -7.76 24.17 50.33
CA GLN A 281 -8.16 25.53 49.96
C GLN A 281 -8.57 25.64 48.49
N ASP A 282 -8.10 24.73 47.64
CA ASP A 282 -8.45 24.63 46.21
C ASP A 282 -9.69 23.75 45.94
N LEU A 283 -10.43 23.33 46.98
CA LEU A 283 -11.63 22.47 46.96
C LEU A 283 -12.86 23.12 47.61
#